data_AF-A0A1I7H3C8-F1
#
_entry.id   AF-A0A1I7H3C8-F1
#
_cell.length_a   1.000
_cell.length_b   1.000
_cell.length_c   1.000
_cell.angle_alpha   90.00
_cell.angle_beta   90.00
_cell.angle_gamma   90.00
#
_symmetry.space_group_name_H-M   'P 1'
#
loop_
_entity.id
_entity.type
_entity.pdbx_description
1 polymer ?
#
loop_
_entity_poly.entity_id
_entity_poly.type
_entity_poly.pdbx_seq_one_letter_code
_entity_poly.pdbx_strand_id
1 'polypeptide(L)'
;MQQEIEQLGPWFHNLHLPGGEQTAPNHFLGDFPNFKWKELEPHIPADLSGKNVLDIGCNAGFYSIELAKRGANVLGIDVDPHYLRQAAWAARQFGLEDKIELQQLQVYDVARLDRQFDLIWYMGVLYHLRYPLLSLDILSQKCRGQMVFQTLSMPGDQVTETPDDFGINDRQRMLEEGWPKMAFIEKRMAGDITNWWAPNHAAIEAMMRSCGFRVKARPGHELYLLEVDEQLKQHQQWNASEYLSATGQDWQEAVQQKVAEKNEYMVGQNGKQK
;
A
#
# COMPACT_ATOMS: atom_id res chain seq x y z
N MET A 1 26.23 -1.09 -21.45
CA MET A 1 24.95 -0.38 -21.27
C MET A 1 23.81 -0.97 -22.10
N GLN A 2 23.62 -0.64 -23.38
CA GLN A 2 22.46 -1.12 -24.17
C GLN A 2 22.29 -2.65 -24.17
N GLN A 3 23.39 -3.40 -24.33
CA GLN A 3 23.38 -4.87 -24.27
C GLN A 3 22.95 -5.40 -22.90
N GLU A 4 23.31 -4.72 -21.80
CA GLU A 4 22.91 -5.13 -20.45
C GLU A 4 21.41 -4.87 -20.20
N ILE A 5 20.90 -3.74 -20.70
CA ILE A 5 19.46 -3.43 -20.69
C ILE A 5 18.69 -4.53 -21.41
N GLU A 6 19.13 -4.94 -22.60
CA GLU A 6 18.49 -6.01 -23.37
C GLU A 6 18.55 -7.36 -22.65
N GLN A 7 19.69 -7.70 -22.04
CA GLN A 7 19.87 -8.96 -21.30
C GLN A 7 19.00 -9.04 -20.03
N LEU A 8 18.78 -7.90 -19.37
CA LEU A 8 17.95 -7.82 -18.18
C LEU A 8 16.46 -7.62 -18.52
N GLY A 9 16.10 -7.47 -19.80
CA GLY A 9 14.71 -7.37 -20.21
C GLY A 9 13.90 -8.64 -19.92
N PRO A 10 12.56 -8.58 -20.01
CA PRO A 10 11.75 -7.39 -20.30
C PRO A 10 11.69 -6.42 -19.10
N TRP A 11 11.57 -5.12 -19.38
CA TRP A 11 11.45 -4.07 -18.37
C TRP A 11 10.01 -3.56 -18.29
N PHE A 12 9.52 -3.38 -17.07
CA PHE A 12 8.23 -2.71 -16.83
C PHE A 12 8.41 -1.22 -16.55
N HIS A 13 9.32 -0.85 -15.66
CA HIS A 13 9.67 0.56 -15.47
C HIS A 13 10.59 1.08 -16.58
N ASN A 14 10.27 2.28 -17.05
CA ASN A 14 11.16 3.08 -17.87
C ASN A 14 12.08 3.92 -16.97
N LEU A 15 13.31 3.46 -16.78
CA LEU A 15 14.36 4.16 -16.05
C LEU A 15 15.13 5.06 -17.01
N HIS A 16 15.36 6.32 -16.62
CA HIS A 16 16.20 7.27 -17.37
C HIS A 16 17.60 7.24 -16.75
N LEU A 17 18.51 6.50 -17.37
CA LEU A 17 19.83 6.24 -16.82
C LEU A 17 20.76 7.45 -16.96
N PRO A 18 21.82 7.57 -16.14
CA PRO A 18 22.73 8.72 -16.20
C PRO A 18 23.43 8.93 -17.56
N GLY A 19 23.59 7.87 -18.35
CA GLY A 19 24.16 7.92 -19.71
C GLY A 19 23.17 8.40 -20.78
N GLY A 20 21.90 8.61 -20.43
CA GLY A 20 20.83 9.04 -21.34
C GLY A 20 20.01 7.89 -21.94
N GLU A 21 20.40 6.63 -21.71
CA GLU A 21 19.63 5.46 -22.14
C GLU A 21 18.35 5.28 -21.31
N GLN A 22 17.38 4.61 -21.93
CA GLN A 22 16.09 4.29 -21.33
C GLN A 22 15.83 2.78 -21.39
N THR A 23 15.29 2.21 -20.31
CA THR A 23 15.02 0.76 -20.23
C THR A 23 13.75 0.34 -20.95
N ALA A 24 12.74 1.22 -21.04
CA ALA A 24 11.45 0.93 -21.67
C ALA A 24 10.84 2.18 -22.36
N PRO A 25 11.52 2.80 -23.35
CA PRO A 25 11.10 4.07 -23.95
C PRO A 25 9.76 4.00 -24.71
N ASN A 26 9.31 2.80 -25.09
CA ASN A 26 8.06 2.56 -25.83
C ASN A 26 6.98 1.89 -24.96
N HIS A 27 7.01 2.12 -23.64
CA HIS A 27 6.06 1.50 -22.71
C HIS A 27 4.61 1.93 -23.02
N PHE A 28 3.66 0.99 -22.93
CA PHE A 28 2.27 1.20 -23.35
C PHE A 28 1.50 2.23 -22.50
N LEU A 29 2.00 2.53 -21.29
CA LEU A 29 1.51 3.59 -20.40
C LEU A 29 2.24 4.93 -20.58
N GLY A 30 3.04 5.11 -21.65
CA GLY A 30 3.92 6.26 -21.81
C GLY A 30 5.17 6.16 -20.94
N ASP A 31 5.66 7.28 -20.40
CA ASP A 31 6.87 7.33 -19.56
C ASP A 31 6.61 6.84 -18.12
N PHE A 32 6.21 5.58 -17.97
CA PHE A 32 5.85 4.98 -16.68
C PHE A 32 7.11 4.46 -15.95
N PRO A 33 7.27 4.71 -14.64
CA PRO A 33 6.35 5.43 -13.74
C PRO A 33 6.66 6.93 -13.55
N ASN A 34 7.54 7.53 -14.35
CA ASN A 34 8.01 8.91 -14.17
C ASN A 34 6.89 9.97 -14.12
N PHE A 35 5.83 9.82 -14.91
CA PHE A 35 4.71 10.77 -14.84
C PHE A 35 3.97 10.72 -13.49
N LYS A 36 3.84 9.53 -12.87
CA LYS A 36 3.29 9.38 -11.51
C LYS A 36 4.23 9.97 -10.47
N TRP A 37 5.53 9.79 -10.66
CA TRP A 37 6.53 10.42 -9.81
C TRP A 37 6.41 11.94 -9.82
N LYS A 38 6.23 12.58 -10.99
CA LYS A 38 6.06 14.04 -11.10
C LYS A 38 4.81 14.57 -10.37
N GLU A 39 3.73 13.78 -10.28
CA GLU A 39 2.55 14.11 -9.48
C GLU A 39 2.84 14.06 -7.97
N LEU A 40 3.68 13.12 -7.54
CA LEU A 40 3.99 12.87 -6.12
C LEU A 40 5.14 13.71 -5.59
N GLU A 41 6.17 13.94 -6.39
CA GLU A 41 7.43 14.59 -6.03
C GLU A 41 7.25 15.89 -5.23
N PRO A 42 6.32 16.82 -5.60
CA PRO A 42 6.11 18.05 -4.83
C PRO A 42 5.59 17.83 -3.40
N HIS A 43 5.03 16.65 -3.12
CA HIS A 43 4.47 16.28 -1.83
C HIS A 43 5.43 15.44 -0.96
N ILE A 44 6.59 15.05 -1.50
CA ILE A 44 7.62 14.29 -0.79
C ILE A 44 8.72 15.24 -0.33
N PRO A 45 9.25 15.10 0.91
CA PRO A 45 10.37 15.92 1.36
C PRO A 45 11.55 15.86 0.39
N ALA A 46 12.11 17.04 0.06
CA ALA A 46 13.27 17.14 -0.82
C ALA A 46 14.53 16.52 -0.20
N ASP A 47 14.62 16.50 1.13
CA ASP A 47 15.67 15.85 1.91
C ASP A 47 15.08 14.74 2.78
N LEU A 48 15.52 13.51 2.54
CA LEU A 48 15.21 12.30 3.27
C LEU A 48 16.46 11.73 3.95
N SER A 49 17.51 12.53 4.15
CA SER A 49 18.75 12.11 4.79
C SER A 49 18.49 11.45 6.15
N GLY A 50 18.97 10.21 6.29
CA GLY A 50 18.83 9.41 7.51
C GLY A 50 17.45 8.80 7.73
N LYS A 51 16.50 9.00 6.80
CA LYS A 51 15.17 8.38 6.85
C LYS A 51 15.21 6.94 6.35
N ASN A 52 14.49 6.06 7.04
CA ASN A 52 14.30 4.69 6.59
C ASN A 52 13.01 4.59 5.78
N VAL A 53 13.10 4.04 4.58
CA VAL A 53 11.98 3.96 3.65
C VAL A 53 11.76 2.52 3.21
N LEU A 54 10.50 2.10 3.11
CA LEU A 54 10.12 0.79 2.57
C LEU A 54 9.44 1.00 1.21
N ASP A 55 9.94 0.36 0.16
CA ASP A 55 9.33 0.36 -1.18
C ASP A 55 8.79 -1.04 -1.49
N ILE A 56 7.47 -1.18 -1.55
CA ILE A 56 6.76 -2.46 -1.63
C ILE A 56 6.34 -2.71 -3.07
N GLY A 57 6.76 -3.86 -3.62
CA GLY A 57 6.62 -4.10 -5.06
C GLY A 57 7.53 -3.17 -5.84
N CYS A 58 8.80 -3.08 -5.42
CA CYS A 58 9.73 -2.07 -5.93
C CYS A 58 10.03 -2.23 -7.43
N ASN A 59 9.69 -3.37 -8.03
CA ASN A 59 9.96 -3.69 -9.43
C ASN A 59 11.45 -3.43 -9.76
N ALA A 60 11.76 -2.79 -10.88
CA ALA A 60 13.10 -2.37 -11.26
C ALA A 60 13.68 -1.19 -10.43
N GLY A 61 13.04 -0.81 -9.32
CA GLY A 61 13.61 0.11 -8.32
C GLY A 61 13.51 1.60 -8.65
N PHE A 62 12.64 2.02 -9.58
CA PHE A 62 12.49 3.44 -9.98
C PHE A 62 12.28 4.34 -8.75
N TYR A 63 11.28 4.04 -7.92
CA TYR A 63 10.96 4.87 -6.76
C TYR A 63 12.02 4.75 -5.68
N SER A 64 12.55 3.54 -5.43
CA SER A 64 13.71 3.35 -4.55
C SER A 64 14.90 4.25 -4.93
N ILE A 65 15.20 4.39 -6.23
CA ILE A 65 16.25 5.29 -6.73
C ILE A 65 15.91 6.75 -6.46
N GLU A 66 14.70 7.20 -6.79
CA GLU A 66 14.29 8.60 -6.56
C GLU A 66 14.28 8.99 -5.08
N LEU A 67 13.93 8.06 -4.20
CA LEU A 67 13.94 8.25 -2.75
C LEU A 67 15.37 8.23 -2.20
N ALA A 68 16.23 7.33 -2.69
CA ALA A 68 17.64 7.26 -2.30
C ALA A 68 18.45 8.47 -2.78
N LYS A 69 18.15 9.03 -3.97
CA LYS A 69 18.72 10.31 -4.44
C LYS A 69 18.44 11.48 -3.48
N ARG A 70 17.38 11.39 -2.68
CA ARG A 70 17.03 12.35 -1.61
C ARG A 70 17.70 12.05 -0.27
N GLY A 71 18.57 11.05 -0.20
CA GLY A 71 19.34 10.69 1.01
C GLY A 71 18.74 9.58 1.87
N ALA A 72 17.59 9.02 1.49
CA ALA A 72 16.95 7.93 2.21
C ALA A 72 17.81 6.65 2.21
N ASN A 73 17.68 5.85 3.27
CA ASN A 73 18.05 4.43 3.26
C ASN A 73 16.80 3.63 2.91
N VAL A 74 16.78 3.01 1.74
CA VAL A 74 15.60 2.34 1.19
C VAL A 74 15.74 0.84 1.31
N LEU A 75 14.72 0.18 1.84
CA LEU A 75 14.50 -1.25 1.67
C LEU A 75 13.45 -1.44 0.57
N GLY A 76 13.88 -1.89 -0.61
CA GLY A 76 12.98 -2.33 -1.68
C GLY A 76 12.66 -3.81 -1.54
N ILE A 77 11.39 -4.17 -1.60
CA ILE A 77 10.94 -5.57 -1.61
C ILE A 77 10.12 -5.87 -2.85
N ASP A 78 10.34 -7.05 -3.40
CA ASP A 78 9.53 -7.61 -4.48
C ASP A 78 9.53 -9.13 -4.38
N VAL A 79 8.49 -9.77 -4.92
CA VAL A 79 8.39 -11.24 -4.95
C VAL A 79 9.11 -11.82 -6.15
N ASP A 80 9.26 -11.02 -7.21
CA ASP A 80 9.89 -11.44 -8.46
C ASP A 80 11.41 -11.17 -8.43
N PRO A 81 12.26 -12.22 -8.41
CA PRO A 81 13.70 -12.04 -8.40
C PRO A 81 14.23 -11.41 -9.70
N HIS A 82 13.46 -11.43 -10.80
CA HIS A 82 13.80 -10.72 -12.03
C HIS A 82 13.85 -9.21 -11.81
N TYR A 83 12.80 -8.65 -11.20
CA TYR A 83 12.73 -7.25 -10.86
C TYR A 83 13.81 -6.84 -9.86
N LEU A 84 14.11 -7.68 -8.87
CA LEU A 84 15.20 -7.40 -7.93
C LEU A 84 16.58 -7.36 -8.61
N ARG A 85 16.85 -8.22 -9.60
CA ARG A 85 18.09 -8.13 -10.40
C ARG A 85 18.16 -6.83 -11.20
N GLN A 86 17.04 -6.41 -11.80
CA GLN A 86 16.92 -5.15 -12.50
C GLN A 86 17.18 -3.95 -11.57
N ALA A 87 16.54 -3.92 -10.41
CA ALA A 87 16.71 -2.88 -9.40
C ALA A 87 18.15 -2.81 -8.88
N ALA A 88 18.77 -3.96 -8.60
CA ALA A 88 20.15 -4.01 -8.13
C ALA A 88 21.13 -3.48 -9.20
N TRP A 89 20.91 -3.83 -10.47
CA TRP A 89 21.69 -3.29 -11.57
C TRP A 89 21.49 -1.78 -11.72
N ALA A 90 20.25 -1.31 -11.67
CA ALA A 90 19.91 0.10 -11.81
C ALA A 90 20.52 0.93 -10.67
N ALA A 91 20.41 0.48 -9.42
CA ALA A 91 21.00 1.14 -8.25
C ALA A 91 22.51 1.39 -8.45
N ARG A 92 23.25 0.44 -9.04
CA ARG A 92 24.67 0.60 -9.37
C ARG A 92 24.93 1.65 -10.44
N GLN A 93 24.06 1.74 -11.45
CA GLN A 93 24.21 2.77 -12.49
C GLN A 93 24.08 4.19 -11.90
N PHE A 94 23.33 4.35 -10.80
CA PHE A 94 23.20 5.60 -10.07
C PHE A 94 24.19 5.76 -8.90
N GLY A 95 25.03 4.76 -8.60
CA GLY A 95 25.93 4.77 -7.44
C GLY A 95 25.20 4.78 -6.10
N LEU A 96 24.06 4.08 -6.01
CA LEU A 96 23.18 4.05 -4.85
C LEU A 96 23.15 2.67 -4.16
N GLU A 97 24.06 1.75 -4.48
CA GLU A 97 24.10 0.43 -3.84
C GLU A 97 24.25 0.47 -2.31
N ASP A 98 24.87 1.53 -1.76
CA ASP A 98 25.02 1.71 -0.31
C ASP A 98 23.76 2.26 0.37
N LYS A 99 22.77 2.70 -0.41
CA LYS A 99 21.52 3.32 0.05
C LYS A 99 20.29 2.46 -0.19
N ILE A 100 20.38 1.49 -1.09
CA ILE A 100 19.24 0.66 -1.49
C ILE A 100 19.55 -0.79 -1.13
N GLU A 101 18.86 -1.28 -0.10
CA GLU A 101 18.80 -2.70 0.23
C GLU A 101 17.63 -3.34 -0.53
N LEU A 102 17.84 -4.51 -1.12
CA LEU A 102 16.82 -5.25 -1.87
C LEU A 102 16.61 -6.62 -1.28
N GLN A 103 15.36 -7.00 -1.01
CA GLN A 103 15.01 -8.31 -0.48
C GLN A 103 13.84 -8.95 -1.23
N GLN A 104 13.92 -10.26 -1.45
CA GLN A 104 12.82 -11.03 -1.99
C GLN A 104 11.84 -11.41 -0.88
N LEU A 105 10.77 -10.63 -0.73
CA LEU A 105 9.79 -10.78 0.35
C LEU A 105 8.36 -10.58 -0.16
N GLN A 106 7.41 -11.24 0.49
CA GLN A 106 6.00 -10.86 0.40
C GLN A 106 5.73 -9.66 1.32
N VAL A 107 4.71 -8.87 1.00
CA VAL A 107 4.29 -7.75 1.87
C VAL A 107 3.96 -8.20 3.30
N TYR A 108 3.46 -9.43 3.48
CA TYR A 108 3.13 -9.95 4.81
C TYR A 108 4.37 -10.29 5.65
N ASP A 109 5.52 -10.55 5.02
CA ASP A 109 6.77 -10.83 5.72
C ASP A 109 7.31 -9.58 6.44
N VAL A 110 6.87 -8.39 6.00
CA VAL A 110 7.19 -7.10 6.65
C VAL A 110 6.81 -7.10 8.13
N ALA A 111 5.79 -7.86 8.53
CA ALA A 111 5.41 -8.02 9.94
C ALA A 111 6.58 -8.49 10.82
N ARG A 112 7.46 -9.34 10.28
CA ARG A 112 8.58 -9.97 10.99
C ARG A 112 9.88 -9.17 10.96
N LEU A 113 9.92 -8.08 10.18
CA LEU A 113 11.09 -7.20 10.15
C LEU A 113 11.21 -6.45 11.46
N ASP A 114 12.38 -6.49 12.11
CA ASP A 114 12.69 -5.64 13.27
C ASP A 114 13.12 -4.23 12.81
N ARG A 115 12.22 -3.58 12.04
CA ARG A 115 12.45 -2.27 11.43
C ARG A 115 11.16 -1.46 11.45
N GLN A 116 11.33 -0.15 11.48
CA GLN A 116 10.28 0.84 11.41
C GLN A 116 10.65 1.88 10.36
N PHE A 117 9.66 2.37 9.63
CA PHE A 117 9.87 3.21 8.45
C PHE A 117 9.27 4.60 8.65
N ASP A 118 10.04 5.62 8.29
CA ASP A 118 9.58 7.01 8.27
C ASP A 118 8.62 7.28 7.10
N LEU A 119 8.83 6.56 5.99
CA LEU A 119 7.99 6.59 4.80
C LEU A 119 7.79 5.17 4.27
N ILE A 120 6.57 4.83 3.91
CA ILE A 120 6.24 3.60 3.17
C ILE A 120 5.73 3.98 1.79
N TRP A 121 6.30 3.37 0.76
CA TRP A 121 5.89 3.49 -0.63
C TRP A 121 5.15 2.22 -1.03
N TYR A 122 3.83 2.31 -1.15
CA TYR A 122 2.92 1.18 -1.37
C TYR A 122 2.02 1.42 -2.58
N MET A 123 2.63 1.37 -3.76
CA MET A 123 1.98 1.69 -5.03
C MET A 123 1.86 0.45 -5.90
N GLY A 124 0.66 0.22 -6.45
CA GLY A 124 0.49 -0.80 -7.48
C GLY A 124 0.39 -2.23 -6.96
N VAL A 125 0.17 -2.44 -5.66
CA VAL A 125 0.27 -3.78 -5.05
C VAL A 125 -1.04 -4.29 -4.45
N LEU A 126 -1.84 -3.45 -3.79
CA LEU A 126 -2.99 -3.92 -3.00
C LEU A 126 -3.99 -4.75 -3.82
N TYR A 127 -4.29 -4.35 -5.05
CA TYR A 127 -5.23 -5.06 -5.92
C TYR A 127 -4.74 -6.45 -6.35
N HIS A 128 -3.45 -6.76 -6.18
CA HIS A 128 -2.88 -8.08 -6.41
C HIS A 128 -2.99 -9.02 -5.20
N LEU A 129 -3.34 -8.50 -4.03
CA LEU A 129 -3.29 -9.24 -2.77
C LEU A 129 -4.58 -9.99 -2.47
N ARG A 130 -4.45 -11.24 -2.00
CA ARG A 130 -5.58 -12.02 -1.49
C ARG A 130 -6.13 -11.48 -0.16
N TYR A 131 -5.28 -10.86 0.67
CA TYR A 131 -5.63 -10.38 2.01
C TYR A 131 -5.29 -8.88 2.16
N PRO A 132 -6.04 -7.97 1.48
CA PRO A 132 -5.67 -6.57 1.35
C PRO A 132 -5.60 -5.84 2.71
N LEU A 133 -6.58 -6.01 3.59
CA LEU A 133 -6.57 -5.36 4.91
C LEU A 133 -5.44 -5.84 5.81
N LEU A 134 -5.07 -7.12 5.76
CA LEU A 134 -3.94 -7.63 6.53
C LEU A 134 -2.63 -6.91 6.16
N SER A 135 -2.43 -6.62 4.86
CA SER A 135 -1.26 -5.85 4.45
C SER A 135 -1.29 -4.42 5.02
N LEU A 136 -2.45 -3.74 4.98
CA LEU A 136 -2.58 -2.39 5.53
C LEU A 136 -2.37 -2.35 7.04
N ASP A 137 -2.88 -3.34 7.78
CA ASP A 137 -2.65 -3.45 9.22
C ASP A 137 -1.16 -3.66 9.54
N ILE A 138 -0.47 -4.55 8.80
CA ILE A 138 0.98 -4.73 8.94
C ILE A 138 1.73 -3.43 8.68
N LEU A 139 1.40 -2.71 7.61
CA LEU A 139 2.08 -1.47 7.25
C LEU A 139 1.78 -0.35 8.24
N SER A 140 0.58 -0.32 8.83
CA SER A 140 0.23 0.60 9.91
C SER A 140 1.13 0.42 11.13
N GLN A 141 1.41 -0.83 11.52
CA GLN A 141 2.33 -1.14 12.63
C GLN A 141 3.80 -0.79 12.33
N LYS A 142 4.16 -0.67 11.04
CA LYS A 142 5.53 -0.46 10.57
C LYS A 142 5.81 0.97 10.10
N CYS A 143 4.76 1.80 10.03
CA CYS A 143 4.84 3.19 9.59
C CYS A 143 4.88 4.12 10.81
N ARG A 144 5.89 5.00 10.85
CA ARG A 144 6.02 6.08 11.85
C ARG A 144 5.58 7.44 11.33
N GLY A 145 5.64 7.66 10.02
CA GLY A 145 5.38 8.95 9.41
C GLY A 145 4.26 8.85 8.38
N GLN A 146 4.67 8.71 7.12
CA GLN A 146 3.75 8.79 5.99
C GLN A 146 3.73 7.51 5.16
N MET A 147 2.63 7.28 4.46
CA MET A 147 2.54 6.25 3.43
C MET A 147 2.06 6.88 2.13
N VAL A 148 2.77 6.63 1.03
CA VAL A 148 2.26 6.86 -0.31
C VAL A 148 1.57 5.59 -0.74
N PHE A 149 0.29 5.71 -1.09
CA PHE A 149 -0.56 4.58 -1.44
C PHE A 149 -1.19 4.77 -2.81
N GLN A 150 -1.17 3.70 -3.61
CA GLN A 150 -1.90 3.63 -4.87
C GLN A 150 -2.39 2.21 -5.13
N THR A 151 -3.62 2.10 -5.61
CA THR A 151 -4.22 0.85 -6.06
C THR A 151 -5.15 1.12 -7.23
N LEU A 152 -5.36 0.11 -8.08
CA LEU A 152 -6.51 0.07 -8.98
C LEU A 152 -7.80 0.33 -8.20
N SER A 153 -8.65 1.21 -8.74
CA SER A 153 -9.93 1.57 -8.16
C SER A 153 -11.09 1.41 -9.14
N MET A 154 -12.31 1.34 -8.59
CA MET A 154 -13.51 1.55 -9.40
C MET A 154 -13.57 3.01 -9.87
N PRO A 155 -14.22 3.31 -11.02
CA PRO A 155 -14.45 4.68 -11.44
C PRO A 155 -15.21 5.51 -10.41
N GLY A 156 -14.93 6.82 -10.38
CA GLY A 156 -15.63 7.80 -9.54
C GLY A 156 -14.92 8.11 -8.23
N ASP A 157 -15.26 9.26 -7.65
CA ASP A 157 -14.66 9.80 -6.42
C ASP A 157 -15.72 10.25 -5.39
N GLN A 158 -16.97 9.82 -5.57
CA GLN A 158 -18.05 10.12 -4.64
C GLN A 158 -17.80 9.45 -3.28
N VAL A 159 -18.14 10.16 -2.21
CA VAL A 159 -18.09 9.67 -0.83
C VAL A 159 -19.41 9.99 -0.14
N THR A 160 -20.08 8.96 0.34
CA THR A 160 -21.24 9.08 1.22
C THR A 160 -20.78 8.90 2.66
N GLU A 161 -21.27 9.75 3.57
CA GLU A 161 -21.08 9.55 5.01
C GLU A 161 -21.70 8.23 5.48
N THR A 162 -20.84 7.36 6.04
CA THR A 162 -21.27 6.12 6.67
C THR A 162 -21.62 6.42 8.12
N PRO A 163 -22.85 6.12 8.58
CA PRO A 163 -23.20 6.34 9.98
C PRO A 163 -22.39 5.40 10.88
N ASP A 164 -22.23 5.78 12.15
CA ASP A 164 -21.53 4.97 13.14
C ASP A 164 -22.19 3.59 13.34
N ASP A 165 -23.51 3.51 13.21
CA ASP A 165 -24.29 2.28 13.28
C ASP A 165 -25.49 2.33 12.33
N PHE A 166 -25.90 1.18 11.82
CA PHE A 166 -27.12 1.02 11.01
C PHE A 166 -27.62 -0.43 11.07
N GLY A 167 -28.93 -0.62 10.92
CA GLY A 167 -29.54 -1.94 11.06
C GLY A 167 -29.14 -2.90 9.94
N ILE A 168 -29.08 -4.20 10.25
CA ILE A 168 -28.81 -5.28 9.27
C ILE A 168 -29.78 -5.26 8.06
N ASN A 169 -30.96 -4.68 8.22
CA ASN A 169 -31.98 -4.54 7.18
C ASN A 169 -31.84 -3.27 6.33
N ASP A 170 -31.04 -2.28 6.75
CA ASP A 170 -30.86 -0.99 6.07
C ASP A 170 -29.75 -1.01 5.00
N ARG A 171 -29.43 -2.22 4.52
CA ARG A 171 -28.35 -2.49 3.55
C ARG A 171 -28.56 -1.89 2.16
N GLN A 172 -29.75 -1.36 1.84
CA GLN A 172 -30.00 -0.72 0.55
C GLN A 172 -29.07 0.47 0.31
N ARG A 173 -28.64 1.15 1.38
CA ARG A 173 -27.66 2.23 1.33
C ARG A 173 -26.30 1.79 0.76
N MET A 174 -25.97 0.50 0.85
CA MET A 174 -24.74 -0.04 0.26
C MET A 174 -24.69 0.08 -1.28
N LEU A 175 -25.83 0.36 -1.91
CA LEU A 175 -25.93 0.59 -3.35
C LEU A 175 -25.56 2.02 -3.77
N GLU A 176 -25.58 2.98 -2.84
CA GLU A 176 -25.24 4.38 -3.12
C GLU A 176 -23.85 4.49 -3.77
N GLU A 177 -23.67 5.43 -4.70
CA GLU A 177 -22.44 5.56 -5.49
C GLU A 177 -21.21 5.72 -4.59
N GLY A 178 -21.31 6.62 -3.60
CA GLY A 178 -20.27 6.91 -2.62
C GLY A 178 -20.23 5.98 -1.40
N TRP A 179 -21.00 4.89 -1.38
CA TRP A 179 -20.87 3.90 -0.31
C TRP A 179 -19.54 3.14 -0.43
N PRO A 180 -18.78 2.92 0.66
CA PRO A 180 -17.59 2.08 0.66
C PRO A 180 -17.86 0.67 0.11
N LYS A 181 -17.40 0.39 -1.11
CA LYS A 181 -17.54 -0.93 -1.76
C LYS A 181 -16.35 -1.27 -2.62
N MET A 182 -16.19 -2.56 -2.89
CA MET A 182 -15.06 -3.09 -3.64
C MET A 182 -15.53 -4.17 -4.60
N ALA A 183 -15.14 -4.04 -5.85
CA ALA A 183 -15.38 -5.07 -6.86
C ALA A 183 -14.40 -6.23 -6.67
N PHE A 184 -14.91 -7.45 -6.74
CA PHE A 184 -14.10 -8.66 -6.81
C PHE A 184 -13.90 -9.05 -8.27
N ILE A 185 -12.65 -9.23 -8.68
CA ILE A 185 -12.26 -9.65 -10.02
C ILE A 185 -11.96 -11.16 -9.94
N GLU A 186 -12.88 -11.98 -10.44
CA GLU A 186 -12.81 -13.44 -10.31
C GLU A 186 -11.76 -14.08 -11.25
N LYS A 187 -11.58 -13.51 -12.44
CA LYS A 187 -10.82 -14.14 -13.54
C LYS A 187 -9.55 -13.38 -13.85
N ARG A 188 -9.60 -12.55 -14.89
CA ARG A 188 -8.48 -11.72 -15.33
C ARG A 188 -9.00 -10.36 -15.74
N MET A 189 -8.20 -9.34 -15.51
CA MET A 189 -8.45 -7.99 -16.00
C MET A 189 -7.20 -7.51 -16.73
N ALA A 190 -7.36 -6.94 -17.93
CA ALA A 190 -6.25 -6.53 -18.80
C ALA A 190 -5.19 -7.63 -19.05
N GLY A 191 -5.62 -8.90 -19.08
CA GLY A 191 -4.73 -10.05 -19.30
C GLY A 191 -4.05 -10.59 -18.03
N ASP A 192 -4.18 -9.89 -16.91
CA ASP A 192 -3.55 -10.25 -15.64
C ASP A 192 -4.52 -11.00 -14.72
N ILE A 193 -4.09 -12.18 -14.25
CA ILE A 193 -4.83 -13.11 -13.39
C ILE A 193 -4.69 -12.80 -11.90
N THR A 194 -3.80 -11.88 -11.55
CA THR A 194 -3.49 -11.55 -10.16
C THR A 194 -4.33 -10.39 -9.63
N ASN A 195 -5.10 -9.71 -10.49
CA ASN A 195 -6.06 -8.67 -10.10
C ASN A 195 -7.26 -9.29 -9.37
N TRP A 196 -7.43 -8.97 -8.09
CA TRP A 196 -8.53 -9.48 -7.25
C TRP A 196 -9.52 -8.42 -6.82
N TRP A 197 -9.05 -7.21 -6.56
CA TRP A 197 -9.82 -6.19 -5.86
C TRP A 197 -9.72 -4.83 -6.53
N ALA A 198 -10.86 -4.18 -6.74
CA ALA A 198 -10.92 -2.76 -7.11
C ALA A 198 -11.87 -2.04 -6.14
N PRO A 199 -11.37 -1.43 -5.05
CA PRO A 199 -12.18 -0.60 -4.17
C PRO A 199 -12.60 0.70 -4.89
N ASN A 200 -13.78 1.24 -4.60
CA ASN A 200 -14.09 2.61 -4.97
C ASN A 200 -13.35 3.59 -4.04
N HIS A 201 -13.34 4.88 -4.40
CA HIS A 201 -12.67 5.91 -3.61
C HIS A 201 -13.12 5.91 -2.13
N ALA A 202 -14.43 5.84 -1.86
CA ALA A 202 -14.97 5.78 -0.51
C ALA A 202 -14.45 4.57 0.29
N ALA A 203 -14.32 3.39 -0.34
CA ALA A 203 -13.73 2.21 0.30
C ALA A 203 -12.25 2.38 0.58
N ILE A 204 -11.48 2.99 -0.32
CA ILE A 204 -10.07 3.28 -0.07
C ILE A 204 -9.95 4.13 1.20
N GLU A 205 -10.66 5.24 1.30
CA GLU A 205 -10.57 6.09 2.48
C GLU A 205 -11.07 5.39 3.75
N ALA A 206 -12.16 4.62 3.66
CA ALA A 206 -12.68 3.87 4.80
C ALA A 206 -11.70 2.80 5.30
N MET A 207 -11.05 2.07 4.38
CA MET A 207 -10.01 1.11 4.74
C MET A 207 -8.81 1.80 5.39
N MET A 208 -8.34 2.92 4.84
CA MET A 208 -7.22 3.68 5.44
C MET A 208 -7.56 4.11 6.87
N ARG A 209 -8.75 4.68 7.10
CA ARG A 209 -9.21 5.05 8.44
C ARG A 209 -9.28 3.85 9.37
N SER A 210 -9.83 2.73 8.90
CA SER A 210 -9.91 1.49 9.69
C SER A 210 -8.53 0.92 10.04
N CYS A 211 -7.50 1.26 9.27
CA CYS A 211 -6.13 0.83 9.48
C CYS A 211 -5.26 1.88 10.19
N GLY A 212 -5.85 2.93 10.80
CA GLY A 212 -5.07 3.93 11.55
C GLY A 212 -4.38 4.99 10.69
N PHE A 213 -4.82 5.18 9.45
CA PHE A 213 -4.28 6.19 8.55
C PHE A 213 -5.32 7.27 8.22
N ARG A 214 -4.84 8.50 8.11
CA ARG A 214 -5.60 9.64 7.59
C ARG A 214 -5.12 10.03 6.20
N VAL A 215 -6.04 10.36 5.31
CA VAL A 215 -5.70 10.93 3.99
C VAL A 215 -5.27 12.38 4.20
N LYS A 216 -4.00 12.67 3.92
CA LYS A 216 -3.44 14.02 3.99
C LYS A 216 -3.60 14.78 2.67
N ALA A 217 -3.40 14.10 1.54
CA ALA A 217 -3.55 14.68 0.21
C ALA A 217 -3.87 13.60 -0.82
N ARG A 218 -4.41 14.04 -1.96
CA ARG A 218 -4.64 13.23 -3.16
C ARG A 218 -3.96 13.88 -4.37
N PRO A 219 -2.65 13.68 -4.56
CA PRO A 219 -1.86 14.41 -5.57
C PRO A 219 -2.27 14.13 -7.03
N GLY A 220 -2.98 13.04 -7.28
CA GLY A 220 -3.42 12.65 -8.62
C GLY A 220 -4.39 11.48 -8.60
N HIS A 221 -4.74 10.99 -9.79
CA HIS A 221 -5.66 9.86 -9.93
C HIS A 221 -5.11 8.61 -9.25
N GLU A 222 -5.89 8.04 -8.32
CA GLU A 222 -5.56 6.88 -7.46
C GLU A 222 -4.36 7.09 -6.52
N LEU A 223 -3.84 8.31 -6.39
CA LEU A 223 -2.71 8.61 -5.53
C LEU A 223 -3.18 9.17 -4.20
N TYR A 224 -2.72 8.56 -3.11
CA TYR A 224 -3.03 8.98 -1.75
C TYR A 224 -1.73 9.18 -0.98
N LEU A 225 -1.59 10.36 -0.38
CA LEU A 225 -0.60 10.59 0.66
C LEU A 225 -1.31 10.45 2.01
N LEU A 226 -0.85 9.48 2.79
CA LEU A 226 -1.41 9.11 4.07
C LEU A 226 -0.43 9.48 5.18
N GLU A 227 -0.97 9.72 6.36
CA GLU A 227 -0.18 9.85 7.58
C GLU A 227 -0.78 8.99 8.69
N VAL A 228 0.07 8.58 9.60
CA VAL A 228 -0.35 7.88 10.81
C VAL A 228 -1.25 8.77 11.65
N ASP A 229 -2.38 8.25 12.07
CA ASP A 229 -3.29 8.90 13.02
C ASP A 229 -3.41 8.02 14.27
N GLU A 230 -2.86 8.49 15.39
CA GLU A 230 -2.80 7.73 16.64
C GLU A 230 -4.20 7.49 17.24
N GLN A 231 -5.16 8.37 17.00
CA GLN A 231 -6.54 8.14 17.45
C GLN A 231 -7.16 7.01 16.63
N LEU A 232 -7.02 7.02 15.31
CA LEU A 232 -7.52 5.93 14.47
C LEU A 232 -6.80 4.60 14.74
N LYS A 233 -5.48 4.62 15.00
CA LYS A 233 -4.72 3.41 15.39
C LYS A 233 -5.24 2.78 16.67
N GLN A 234 -5.65 3.57 17.66
CA GLN A 234 -6.24 3.03 18.89
C GLN A 234 -7.53 2.25 18.62
N HIS A 235 -8.30 2.64 17.60
CA HIS A 235 -9.53 1.93 17.21
C HIS A 235 -9.27 0.63 16.43
N GLN A 236 -8.03 0.36 15.97
CA GLN A 236 -7.66 -0.93 15.36
C GLN A 236 -7.71 -2.11 16.36
N GLN A 237 -7.85 -1.84 17.66
CA GLN A 237 -7.88 -2.86 18.71
C GLN A 237 -8.90 -3.97 18.44
N TRP A 238 -10.02 -3.65 17.77
CA TRP A 238 -11.02 -4.66 17.41
C TRP A 238 -10.48 -5.79 16.53
N ASN A 239 -9.44 -5.53 15.73
CA ASN A 239 -8.84 -6.52 14.83
C ASN A 239 -7.54 -7.11 15.39
N ALA A 240 -7.13 -6.72 16.61
CA ALA A 240 -5.83 -7.10 17.17
C ALA A 240 -5.63 -8.62 17.23
N SER A 241 -6.65 -9.40 17.64
CA SER A 241 -6.54 -10.85 17.68
C SER A 241 -6.33 -11.49 16.30
N GLU A 242 -6.96 -10.94 15.26
CA GLU A 242 -6.83 -11.43 13.89
C GLU A 242 -5.42 -11.13 13.34
N TYR A 243 -4.93 -9.92 13.57
CA TYR A 243 -3.56 -9.53 13.24
C TYR A 243 -2.52 -10.40 13.94
N LEU A 244 -2.64 -10.58 15.26
CA LEU A 244 -1.71 -11.38 16.06
C LEU A 244 -1.70 -12.83 15.57
N SER A 245 -2.88 -13.43 15.36
CA SER A 245 -2.98 -14.77 14.78
C SER A 245 -2.35 -14.86 13.38
N ALA A 246 -2.61 -13.89 12.50
CA ALA A 246 -2.09 -13.90 11.13
C ALA A 246 -0.57 -13.72 11.07
N THR A 247 0.01 -13.05 12.07
CA THR A 247 1.46 -12.80 12.15
C THR A 247 2.21 -13.82 13.02
N GLY A 248 1.51 -14.81 13.58
CA GLY A 248 2.09 -15.89 14.38
C GLY A 248 2.41 -15.49 15.82
N GLN A 249 1.75 -14.45 16.34
CA GLN A 249 1.86 -13.97 17.73
C GLN A 249 0.70 -14.51 18.57
N ASP A 250 0.83 -14.45 19.90
CA ASP A 250 -0.26 -14.83 20.80
C ASP A 250 -1.40 -13.80 20.69
N TRP A 251 -2.63 -14.30 20.56
CA TRP A 251 -3.85 -13.53 20.30
C TRP A 251 -4.95 -13.78 21.32
N GLN A 252 -4.75 -14.71 22.26
CA GLN A 252 -5.81 -15.25 23.12
C GLN A 252 -6.32 -14.22 24.12
N GLU A 253 -5.45 -13.35 24.64
CA GLU A 253 -5.85 -12.24 25.52
C GLU A 253 -6.64 -11.18 24.73
N ALA A 254 -6.18 -10.83 23.53
CA ALA A 254 -6.84 -9.84 22.67
C ALA A 254 -8.28 -10.27 22.29
N VAL A 255 -8.52 -11.57 22.04
CA VAL A 255 -9.87 -12.04 21.74
C VAL A 255 -10.80 -12.00 22.95
N GLN A 256 -10.29 -12.21 24.17
CA GLN A 256 -11.11 -12.16 25.39
C GLN A 256 -11.69 -10.76 25.59
N GLN A 257 -10.88 -9.72 25.35
CA GLN A 257 -11.31 -8.32 25.38
C GLN A 257 -12.41 -8.05 24.32
N LYS A 258 -12.15 -8.42 23.06
CA LYS A 258 -13.10 -8.25 21.94
C LYS A 258 -14.45 -8.93 22.20
N VAL A 259 -14.45 -10.15 22.73
CA VAL A 259 -15.68 -10.92 22.96
C VAL A 259 -16.50 -10.34 24.10
N ALA A 260 -15.86 -9.82 25.15
CA ALA A 260 -16.56 -9.17 26.26
C ALA A 260 -17.38 -7.96 25.75
N GLU A 261 -16.73 -7.06 25.01
CA GLU A 261 -17.37 -5.86 24.44
C GLU A 261 -18.49 -6.20 23.43
N LYS A 262 -18.25 -7.18 22.55
CA LYS A 262 -19.25 -7.62 21.55
C LYS A 262 -20.54 -8.12 22.20
N ASN A 263 -20.42 -8.93 23.25
CA ASN A 263 -21.57 -9.52 23.91
C ASN A 263 -22.41 -8.45 24.63
N GLU A 264 -21.77 -7.44 25.23
CA GLU A 264 -22.46 -6.31 25.84
C GLU A 264 -23.26 -5.50 24.81
N TYR A 265 -22.67 -5.23 23.64
CA TYR A 265 -23.35 -4.53 22.54
C TYR A 265 -24.60 -5.29 22.05
N MET A 266 -24.46 -6.59 21.75
CA MET A 266 -25.56 -7.41 21.21
C MET A 266 -26.69 -7.62 22.23
N VAL A 267 -26.37 -7.72 23.52
CA VAL A 267 -27.37 -7.90 24.58
C VAL A 267 -28.05 -6.57 24.93
N GLY A 268 -27.31 -5.45 24.91
CA GLY A 268 -27.84 -4.10 25.18
C GLY A 268 -28.89 -3.62 24.16
N GLN A 269 -28.77 -4.02 22.89
CA GLN A 269 -29.77 -3.70 21.86
C GLN A 269 -31.07 -4.51 22.00
N ASN A 270 -31.02 -5.73 22.55
CA ASN A 270 -32.22 -6.54 22.82
C ASN A 270 -33.04 -6.06 24.04
N GLY A 271 -32.48 -5.17 24.87
CA GLY A 271 -33.16 -4.62 26.05
C GLY A 271 -34.09 -3.42 25.78
N LYS A 272 -34.07 -2.85 24.56
CA LYS A 272 -34.88 -1.66 24.19
C LYS A 272 -36.08 -1.97 23.27
N GLN A 273 -36.42 -3.25 23.10
CA GLN A 273 -37.70 -3.66 22.51
C GLN A 273 -38.60 -4.27 23.60
N LYS A 274 -39.22 -3.40 24.41
CA LYS A 274 -40.46 -3.69 25.14
C LYS A 274 -41.33 -2.45 25.15
#